data_AF-A0A972A881-F1
#
_entry.id   AF-A0A972A881-F1
#
_cell.length_a   1.000
_cell.length_b   1.000
_cell.length_c   1.000
_cell.angle_alpha   90.00
_cell.angle_beta   90.00
_cell.angle_gamma   90.00
#
_symmetry.space_group_name_H-M   'P 1'
#
loop_
_entity.id
_entity.type
_entity.pdbx_description
1 polymer ?
#
loop_
_entity_poly.entity_id
_entity_poly.type
_entity_poly.pdbx_seq_one_letter_code
_entity_poly.pdbx_strand_id
1 'polypeptide(L)'
;MNAAEINLDLFRKIDKLKESELEKMHNMFVALLNSSSSYKLSKDEKAAIDEALEASKRGKAYTHEQVMEEARSKYPNLDFK
;
A
#
# COMPACT_ATOMS: atom_id res chain seq x y z
N MET A 1 -6.93 32.35 10.67
CA MET A 1 -6.65 31.78 9.34
C MET A 1 -7.94 31.29 8.72
N ASN A 2 -8.39 31.92 7.66
CA ASN A 2 -9.49 31.42 6.84
C ASN A 2 -8.95 30.44 5.77
N ALA A 3 -9.84 29.76 5.05
CA ALA A 3 -9.45 28.79 4.03
C ALA A 3 -8.58 29.39 2.91
N ALA A 4 -8.83 30.65 2.53
CA ALA A 4 -8.04 31.34 1.52
C ALA A 4 -6.60 31.61 1.99
N GLU A 5 -6.43 31.99 3.25
CA GLU A 5 -5.11 32.20 3.88
C GLU A 5 -4.33 30.89 4.00
N ILE A 6 -5.00 29.78 4.32
CA ILE A 6 -4.38 28.44 4.38
C ILE A 6 -3.92 27.99 3.00
N ASN A 7 -4.78 28.14 1.98
CA ASN A 7 -4.43 27.78 0.60
C ASN A 7 -3.23 28.59 0.10
N LEU A 8 -3.22 29.89 0.37
CA LEU A 8 -2.18 30.79 -0.10
C LEU A 8 -0.83 30.53 0.60
N ASP A 9 -0.84 30.23 1.90
CA ASP A 9 0.36 29.81 2.63
C ASP A 9 0.90 28.46 2.13
N LEU A 10 0.01 27.49 1.86
CA LEU A 10 0.40 26.21 1.24
C LEU A 10 1.07 26.46 -0.11
N PHE A 11 0.42 27.16 -1.05
CA PHE A 11 1.00 27.45 -2.37
C PHE A 11 2.40 28.07 -2.26
N ARG A 12 2.59 29.05 -1.37
CA ARG A 12 3.90 29.70 -1.16
C ARG A 12 4.97 28.74 -0.62
N LYS A 13 4.60 27.75 0.18
CA LYS A 13 5.54 26.74 0.69
C LYS A 13 5.90 25.74 -0.39
N ILE A 14 4.91 25.30 -1.18
CA ILE A 14 5.11 24.37 -2.30
C ILE A 14 6.03 24.98 -3.37
N ASP A 15 5.79 26.24 -3.73
CA ASP A 15 6.54 26.96 -4.77
C ASP A 15 8.03 27.14 -4.45
N LYS A 16 8.41 27.09 -3.16
CA LYS A 16 9.79 27.25 -2.70
C LYS A 16 10.58 25.94 -2.66
N LEU A 17 9.94 24.81 -2.89
CA LEU A 17 10.60 23.51 -2.84
C LEU A 17 11.47 23.28 -4.07
N LYS A 18 12.58 22.55 -3.88
CA LYS A 18 13.36 22.04 -5.00
C LYS A 18 12.61 20.88 -5.66
N GLU A 19 12.94 20.60 -6.91
CA GLU A 19 12.27 19.57 -7.74
C GLU A 19 12.11 18.21 -7.02
N SER A 20 13.17 17.71 -6.38
CA SER A 20 13.13 16.43 -5.65
C SER A 20 12.30 16.46 -4.36
N GLU A 21 12.12 17.63 -3.75
CA GLU A 21 11.26 17.81 -2.57
C GLU A 21 9.80 17.98 -2.99
N LEU A 22 9.57 18.67 -4.11
CA LEU A 22 8.26 18.84 -4.73
C LEU A 22 7.68 17.49 -5.17
N GLU A 23 8.49 16.64 -5.81
CA GLU A 23 8.09 15.31 -6.25
C GLU A 23 7.66 14.42 -5.06
N LYS A 24 8.44 14.44 -3.97
CA LYS A 24 8.09 13.72 -2.73
C LYS A 24 6.76 14.20 -2.17
N MET A 25 6.55 15.51 -2.14
CA MET A 25 5.35 16.09 -1.58
C MET A 25 4.12 15.86 -2.48
N HIS A 26 4.30 15.92 -3.80
CA HIS A 26 3.29 15.51 -4.76
C HIS A 26 2.84 14.07 -4.50
N ASN A 27 3.77 13.12 -4.35
CA ASN A 27 3.44 11.73 -4.07
C ASN A 27 2.70 11.54 -2.75
N MET A 28 3.05 12.31 -1.71
CA MET A 28 2.32 12.29 -0.44
C MET A 28 0.89 12.84 -0.58
N PHE A 29 0.69 13.94 -1.31
CA PHE A 29 -0.66 14.47 -1.57
C PHE A 29 -1.49 13.51 -2.40
N VAL A 30 -0.92 12.93 -3.44
CA VAL A 30 -1.58 11.90 -4.26
C VAL A 30 -1.97 10.72 -3.39
N ALA A 31 -1.09 10.22 -2.53
CA ALA A 31 -1.41 9.12 -1.62
C ALA A 31 -2.52 9.48 -0.62
N LEU A 32 -2.52 10.71 -0.09
CA LEU A 32 -3.55 11.20 0.81
C LEU A 32 -4.90 11.36 0.10
N LEU A 33 -4.93 11.96 -1.08
CA LEU A 33 -6.15 12.20 -1.86
C LEU A 33 -6.72 10.90 -2.43
N ASN A 34 -5.84 9.98 -2.84
CA ASN A 34 -6.21 8.64 -3.31
C ASN A 34 -6.39 7.65 -2.16
N SER A 35 -6.23 8.07 -0.90
CA SER A 35 -6.67 7.28 0.25
C SER A 35 -8.20 7.32 0.33
N SER A 36 -8.86 6.75 -0.69
CA SER A 36 -10.21 6.23 -0.53
C SER A 36 -10.21 5.37 0.73
N SER A 37 -11.22 5.58 1.58
CA SER A 37 -11.43 4.94 2.89
C SER A 37 -10.57 3.70 3.08
N SER A 38 -9.60 3.76 4.01
CA SER A 38 -8.72 2.65 4.35
C SER A 38 -9.52 1.35 4.34
N TYR A 39 -9.13 0.40 3.50
CA TYR A 39 -9.86 -0.86 3.37
C TYR A 39 -9.97 -1.51 4.74
N LYS A 40 -11.18 -1.54 5.29
CA LYS A 40 -11.46 -2.20 6.55
C LYS A 40 -11.78 -3.64 6.22
N LEU A 41 -10.88 -4.54 6.63
CA LEU A 41 -11.11 -5.98 6.53
C LEU A 41 -12.49 -6.30 7.10
N SER A 42 -13.28 -7.03 6.32
CA SER A 42 -14.49 -7.67 6.80
C SER A 42 -14.15 -8.68 7.90
N LYS A 43 -15.18 -9.11 8.65
CA LYS A 43 -15.00 -10.14 9.68
C LYS A 43 -14.43 -11.43 9.10
N ASP A 44 -14.87 -11.80 7.90
CA ASP A 44 -14.47 -13.04 7.24
C ASP A 44 -13.02 -12.96 6.75
N GLU A 45 -12.61 -11.83 6.18
CA GLU A 45 -11.21 -11.63 5.79
C GLU A 45 -10.27 -11.62 6.98
N LYS A 46 -10.69 -10.99 8.09
CA LYS A 46 -9.90 -11.02 9.32
C LYS A 46 -9.78 -12.45 9.86
N ALA A 47 -10.88 -13.21 9.86
CA ALA A 47 -10.87 -14.61 10.30
C ALA A 47 -9.95 -15.48 9.42
N ALA A 48 -9.99 -15.30 8.10
CA ALA A 48 -9.13 -16.02 7.17
C ALA A 48 -7.64 -15.71 7.39
N ILE A 49 -7.30 -14.44 7.65
CA ILE A 49 -5.93 -14.03 7.97
C ILE A 49 -5.48 -14.64 9.31
N ASP A 50 -6.32 -14.57 10.34
CA ASP A 50 -6.02 -15.14 11.66
C ASP A 50 -5.81 -16.67 11.57
N GLU A 51 -6.63 -17.36 10.79
CA GLU A 51 -6.47 -18.80 10.52
C GLU A 51 -5.13 -19.11 9.83
N ALA A 52 -4.78 -18.36 8.80
CA ALA A 52 -3.51 -18.53 8.07
C ALA A 52 -2.29 -18.30 8.98
N LEU A 53 -2.35 -17.29 9.86
CA LEU A 53 -1.29 -17.00 10.82
C LEU A 53 -1.14 -18.14 11.85
N GLU A 54 -2.24 -18.69 12.35
CA GLU A 54 -2.21 -19.83 13.27
C GLU A 54 -1.71 -21.11 12.59
N ALA A 55 -2.08 -21.35 11.33
CA ALA A 55 -1.55 -22.46 10.54
C ALA A 55 -0.02 -22.32 10.35
N SER A 56 0.46 -21.11 10.05
CA SER A 56 1.90 -20.85 9.94
C SER A 56 2.65 -21.11 11.24
N LYS A 57 2.12 -20.68 12.40
CA LYS A 57 2.73 -20.96 13.71
C LYS A 57 2.81 -22.46 14.02
N ARG A 58 1.86 -23.25 13.50
CA ARG A 58 1.84 -24.71 13.63
C ARG A 58 2.72 -25.43 12.61
N GLY A 59 3.55 -24.69 11.85
CA GLY A 59 4.44 -25.25 10.84
C GLY A 59 3.74 -25.68 9.55
N LYS A 60 2.48 -25.28 9.33
CA LYS A 60 1.72 -25.55 8.11
C LYS A 60 1.88 -24.40 7.09
N ALA A 61 3.09 -23.87 6.95
CA ALA A 61 3.42 -22.87 5.95
C ALA A 61 4.10 -23.54 4.75
N TYR A 62 3.88 -23.01 3.56
CA TYR A 62 4.59 -23.42 2.35
C TYR A 62 5.93 -22.72 2.25
N THR A 63 6.95 -23.42 1.75
CA THR A 63 8.25 -22.80 1.47
C THR A 63 8.15 -21.87 0.26
N HIS A 64 9.12 -20.96 0.14
CA HIS A 64 9.21 -20.08 -1.03
C HIS A 64 9.22 -20.89 -2.34
N GLU A 65 9.99 -21.97 -2.39
CA GLU A 65 10.09 -22.85 -3.57
C GLU A 65 8.74 -23.45 -3.95
N GLN A 66 7.99 -23.97 -2.97
CA GLN A 66 6.66 -24.55 -3.19
C GLN A 66 5.66 -23.52 -3.71
N VAL A 67 5.67 -22.31 -3.14
CA VAL A 67 4.82 -21.21 -3.58
C VAL A 67 5.17 -20.80 -5.02
N MET A 68 6.46 -20.69 -5.34
CA MET A 68 6.93 -20.28 -6.67
C MET A 68 6.64 -21.33 -7.73
N GLU A 69 6.77 -22.61 -7.41
CA GLU A 69 6.43 -23.71 -8.31
C GLU A 69 4.93 -23.71 -8.64
N GLU A 70 4.07 -23.62 -7.61
CA GLU A 70 2.62 -23.58 -7.81
C GLU A 70 2.19 -22.31 -8.56
N ALA A 71 2.79 -21.16 -8.25
CA ALA A 71 2.46 -19.89 -8.89
C ALA A 71 2.87 -19.87 -10.37
N ARG A 72 4.06 -20.40 -10.72
CA ARG A 72 4.49 -20.55 -12.12
C ARG A 72 3.58 -21.50 -12.90
N SER A 73 3.10 -22.57 -12.27
CA SER A 73 2.15 -23.51 -12.87
C SER A 73 0.78 -22.86 -13.13
N LYS A 74 0.24 -22.12 -12.14
CA LYS A 74 -1.08 -21.49 -12.25
C LYS A 74 -1.08 -20.22 -13.11
N TYR A 75 0.02 -19.48 -13.12
CA TYR A 75 0.13 -18.19 -13.81
C TYR A 75 1.34 -18.15 -14.74
N PRO A 76 1.32 -18.89 -15.87
CA PRO A 76 2.47 -19.07 -16.74
C PRO A 76 2.95 -17.78 -17.43
N ASN A 77 2.09 -16.76 -17.51
CA ASN A 77 2.42 -15.47 -18.13
C ASN A 77 2.85 -14.39 -17.12
N LEU A 78 2.92 -14.74 -15.83
CA LEU A 78 3.38 -13.82 -14.79
C LEU A 78 4.90 -13.95 -14.67
N ASP A 79 5.62 -12.85 -14.86
CA ASP A 79 7.08 -12.83 -14.69
C ASP A 79 7.43 -12.77 -13.19
N PHE A 80 7.76 -13.92 -12.63
CA PHE A 80 8.20 -14.05 -11.25
C PHE A 80 9.69 -13.72 -11.15
N LYS A 81 10.00 -12.48 -10.75
CA LYS A 81 11.38 -12.00 -10.48
C LYS A 81 11.97 -12.59 -9.19
#